data_AF-A0A3L6T8L2-F1
#
_entry.id   AF-A0A3L6T8L2-F1
#
_cell.length_a   1.000
_cell.length_b   1.000
_cell.length_c   1.000
_cell.angle_alpha   90.00
_cell.angle_beta   90.00
_cell.angle_gamma   90.00
#
_symmetry.space_group_name_H-M   'P 1'
#
loop_
_entity.id
_entity.type
_entity.pdbx_description
1 polymer ?
#
loop_
_entity_poly.entity_id
_entity_poly.type
_entity_poly.pdbx_seq_one_letter_code
_entity_poly.pdbx_strand_id
1 'polypeptide(L)'
;MEACCEEFFRLSPADKAAFYSEDADRPNRLFSSTTYGTGGERYWRDCLRLACPFPADDAARDAWPDKPGRLRSAVEAFVAPARGVGMELLRLLCEGMGLRPDYFDGALSGGDVVVNVNHYPPCPDPERALGLPPHCDRNLITLLLQGGVPGLQVSYRGDWIRVQPVPGAFVVNFGHQLEVQAATRCQW
;
A
#
# COMPACT_ATOMS: atom_id res chain seq x y z
N MET A 1 6.84 5.64 11.43
CA MET A 1 6.27 4.52 10.67
C MET A 1 7.34 3.48 10.32
N GLU A 2 8.29 3.79 9.42
CA GLU A 2 9.31 2.84 8.91
C GLU A 2 10.03 2.01 10.00
N ALA A 3 10.72 2.65 10.93
CA ALA A 3 11.48 1.96 11.99
C ALA A 3 10.60 1.04 12.87
N CYS A 4 9.32 1.36 13.01
CA CYS A 4 8.37 0.54 13.76
C CYS A 4 7.95 -0.70 12.96
N CYS A 5 7.69 -0.53 11.66
CA CYS A 5 7.44 -1.63 10.74
C CYS A 5 8.65 -2.57 10.63
N GLU A 6 9.87 -2.04 10.56
CA GLU A 6 11.07 -2.87 10.56
C GLU A 6 11.19 -3.71 11.84
N GLU A 7 10.91 -3.12 13.00
CA GLU A 7 10.89 -3.85 14.27
C GLU A 7 9.85 -4.96 14.28
N PHE A 8 8.64 -4.70 13.75
CA PHE A 8 7.62 -5.74 13.58
C PHE A 8 8.16 -6.93 12.79
N PHE A 9 8.83 -6.71 11.66
CA PHE A 9 9.35 -7.81 10.85
C PHE A 9 10.53 -8.55 11.51
N ARG A 10 11.29 -7.89 12.40
CA ARG A 10 12.34 -8.52 13.23
C ARG A 10 11.80 -9.33 14.41
N LEU A 11 10.51 -9.24 14.74
CA LEU A 11 9.90 -10.06 15.79
C LEU A 11 10.02 -11.56 15.45
N SER A 12 9.96 -12.38 16.50
CA SER A 12 9.96 -13.83 16.35
C SER A 12 8.74 -14.29 15.54
N PRO A 13 8.81 -15.44 14.84
CA PRO A 13 7.64 -16.02 14.20
C PRO A 13 6.48 -16.25 15.17
N ALA A 14 6.77 -16.62 16.43
CA ALA A 14 5.75 -16.83 17.46
C ALA A 14 4.95 -15.55 17.78
N ASP A 15 5.63 -14.40 17.84
CA ASP A 15 4.98 -13.10 18.08
C ASP A 15 4.12 -12.64 16.89
N LYS A 16 4.42 -13.11 15.67
CA LYS A 16 3.68 -12.77 14.45
C LYS A 16 2.59 -13.78 14.10
N ALA A 17 2.63 -14.97 14.69
CA ALA A 17 1.83 -16.13 14.27
C ALA A 17 0.31 -15.86 14.30
N ALA A 18 -0.18 -15.14 15.32
CA ALA A 18 -1.61 -14.83 15.46
C ALA A 18 -2.17 -13.98 14.29
N PHE A 19 -1.30 -13.25 13.60
CA PHE A 19 -1.67 -12.42 12.45
C PHE A 19 -1.44 -13.10 11.11
N TYR A 20 -0.68 -14.20 11.05
CA TYR A 20 -0.46 -14.91 9.79
C TYR A 20 -1.77 -15.51 9.28
N SER A 21 -2.11 -15.25 8.01
CA SER A 21 -3.32 -15.80 7.40
C SER A 21 -3.29 -15.74 5.87
N GLU A 22 -3.53 -16.87 5.21
CA GLU A 22 -3.75 -16.92 3.76
C GLU A 22 -5.16 -16.47 3.36
N ASP A 23 -6.11 -16.45 4.30
CA ASP A 23 -7.49 -15.99 4.09
C ASP A 23 -7.53 -14.51 3.68
N ALA A 24 -7.94 -14.26 2.43
CA ALA A 24 -7.98 -12.95 1.82
C ALA A 24 -9.06 -12.01 2.35
N ASP A 25 -10.07 -12.58 3.01
CA ASP A 25 -11.16 -11.82 3.60
C ASP A 25 -10.78 -11.27 4.98
N ARG A 26 -9.69 -11.77 5.59
CA ARG A 26 -9.18 -11.23 6.85
C ARG A 26 -8.53 -9.86 6.62
N PRO A 27 -9.10 -8.77 7.17
CA PRO A 27 -8.68 -7.40 6.84
C PRO A 27 -7.28 -7.07 7.35
N ASN A 28 -6.97 -7.52 8.57
CA ASN A 28 -5.68 -7.35 9.23
C ASN A 28 -4.95 -8.69 9.27
N ARG A 29 -3.87 -8.82 8.51
CA ARG A 29 -3.12 -10.08 8.39
C ARG A 29 -1.69 -9.90 7.91
N LEU A 30 -0.84 -10.82 8.33
CA LEU A 30 0.47 -11.08 7.76
C LEU A 30 0.35 -12.23 6.76
N PHE A 31 1.00 -12.13 5.61
CA PHE A 31 1.07 -13.22 4.64
C PHE A 31 2.36 -13.12 3.82
N SER A 32 2.76 -14.23 3.21
CA SER A 32 3.92 -14.30 2.32
C SER A 32 3.48 -14.30 0.85
N SER A 33 4.36 -13.89 -0.06
CA SER A 33 4.08 -13.74 -1.49
C SER A 33 3.08 -12.62 -1.78
N THR A 34 1.96 -12.90 -2.47
CA THR A 34 1.06 -11.92 -3.07
C THR A 34 -0.39 -12.40 -3.03
N THR A 35 -1.32 -11.45 -3.13
CA THR A 35 -2.76 -11.73 -3.22
C THR A 35 -3.27 -11.73 -4.66
N TYR A 36 -2.41 -11.42 -5.65
CA TYR A 36 -2.77 -11.50 -7.06
C TYR A 36 -2.83 -12.96 -7.50
N GLY A 37 -3.70 -13.28 -8.47
CA GLY A 37 -3.75 -14.61 -9.07
C GLY A 37 -2.51 -14.82 -9.93
N THR A 38 -1.63 -15.74 -9.53
CA THR A 38 -0.31 -15.94 -10.15
C THR A 38 -0.15 -17.32 -10.78
N GLY A 39 -1.23 -18.10 -10.90
CA GLY A 39 -1.15 -19.46 -11.44
C GLY A 39 -0.27 -20.42 -10.63
N GLY A 40 0.04 -20.09 -9.37
CA GLY A 40 0.88 -20.90 -8.48
C GLY A 40 2.28 -20.36 -8.24
N GLU A 41 2.69 -19.29 -8.94
CA GLU A 41 3.98 -18.64 -8.68
C GLU A 41 4.02 -17.94 -7.31
N ARG A 42 5.19 -17.97 -6.67
CA ARG A 42 5.45 -17.31 -5.39
C ARG A 42 6.45 -16.17 -5.54
N TYR A 43 6.30 -15.17 -4.70
CA TYR A 43 7.06 -13.93 -4.73
C TYR A 43 7.79 -13.71 -3.41
N TRP A 44 8.97 -13.10 -3.48
CA TRP A 44 9.95 -13.00 -2.39
C TRP A 44 9.66 -11.81 -1.46
N ARG A 45 8.53 -11.89 -0.75
CA ARG A 45 8.01 -10.81 0.09
C ARG A 45 7.13 -11.36 1.21
N ASP A 46 7.21 -10.74 2.37
CA ASP A 46 6.17 -10.79 3.40
C ASP A 46 5.41 -9.46 3.45
N CYS A 47 4.11 -9.48 3.70
CA CYS A 47 3.29 -8.28 3.77
C CYS A 47 2.40 -8.29 5.01
N LEU A 48 2.50 -7.23 5.82
CA LEU A 48 1.52 -6.92 6.85
C LEU A 48 0.49 -5.97 6.25
N ARG A 49 -0.73 -6.47 6.05
CA ARG A 49 -1.88 -5.68 5.60
C ARG A 49 -2.70 -5.24 6.81
N LEU A 50 -3.01 -3.95 6.87
CA LEU A 50 -3.85 -3.33 7.89
C LEU A 50 -4.98 -2.56 7.21
N ALA A 51 -6.23 -2.88 7.55
CA ALA A 51 -7.37 -2.06 7.24
C ALA A 51 -7.47 -0.94 8.28
N CYS A 52 -7.47 0.30 7.80
CA CYS A 52 -7.51 1.50 8.63
C CYS A 52 -8.77 2.30 8.27
N PRO A 53 -9.90 2.04 8.97
CA PRO A 53 -11.08 2.88 8.82
C PRO A 53 -10.74 4.32 9.22
N PHE A 54 -11.40 5.28 8.57
CA PHE A 54 -11.16 6.69 8.82
C PHE A 54 -12.49 7.45 9.06
N PRO A 55 -12.71 7.99 10.27
CA PRO A 55 -11.81 7.95 11.44
C PRO A 55 -11.65 6.54 12.01
N ALA A 56 -10.48 6.22 12.56
CA ALA A 56 -10.26 4.95 13.23
C ALA A 56 -10.97 4.96 14.59
N ASP A 57 -11.67 3.88 14.91
CA ASP A 57 -12.26 3.65 16.24
C ASP A 57 -11.40 2.67 17.06
N ASP A 58 -11.73 2.51 18.35
CA ASP A 58 -10.95 1.64 19.25
C ASP A 58 -11.00 0.17 18.82
N ALA A 59 -12.12 -0.28 18.24
CA ALA A 59 -12.25 -1.66 17.75
C ALA A 59 -11.29 -1.95 16.58
N ALA A 60 -11.15 -1.01 15.64
CA ALA A 60 -10.19 -1.12 14.54
C ALA A 60 -8.75 -1.15 15.04
N ARG A 61 -8.42 -0.29 16.01
CA ARG A 61 -7.09 -0.22 16.63
C ARG A 61 -6.74 -1.51 17.35
N ASP A 62 -7.70 -2.09 18.07
CA ASP A 62 -7.51 -3.35 18.80
C ASP A 62 -7.35 -4.56 17.90
N ALA A 63 -7.80 -4.47 16.65
CA ALA A 63 -7.63 -5.51 15.64
C ALA A 63 -6.24 -5.50 14.97
N TRP A 64 -5.41 -4.49 15.19
CA TRP A 64 -4.02 -4.43 14.69
C TRP A 64 -3.03 -5.10 15.66
N PRO A 65 -1.82 -5.49 15.19
CA PRO A 65 -0.80 -6.00 16.10
C PRO A 65 -0.45 -5.00 17.20
N ASP A 66 -0.38 -5.51 18.43
CA ASP A 66 0.02 -4.79 19.63
C ASP A 66 1.54 -4.72 19.77
N LYS A 67 2.27 -5.61 19.09
CA LYS A 67 3.73 -5.60 18.99
C LYS A 67 4.19 -5.08 17.63
N PRO A 68 5.26 -4.27 17.59
CA PRO A 68 5.86 -3.61 18.75
C PRO A 68 4.87 -2.63 19.40
N GLY A 69 5.02 -2.33 20.70
CA GLY A 69 4.05 -1.56 21.50
C GLY A 69 3.62 -0.21 20.93
N ARG A 70 4.42 0.35 20.01
CA ARG A 70 4.17 1.63 19.33
C ARG A 70 3.57 1.48 17.92
N LEU A 71 3.27 0.26 17.46
CA LEU A 71 2.80 0.02 16.09
C LEU A 71 1.48 0.71 15.81
N ARG A 72 0.49 0.51 16.68
CA ARG A 72 -0.85 1.08 16.51
C ARG A 72 -0.79 2.60 16.42
N SER A 73 -0.14 3.26 17.38
CA SER A 73 0.01 4.72 17.37
C SER A 73 0.84 5.23 16.19
N ALA A 74 1.86 4.49 15.74
CA ALA A 74 2.62 4.83 14.54
C ALA A 74 1.80 4.73 13.25
N VAL A 75 0.91 3.72 13.13
CA VAL A 75 -0.02 3.57 12.02
C VAL A 75 -1.01 4.73 12.01
N GLU A 76 -1.62 5.05 13.14
CA GLU A 76 -2.58 6.17 13.26
C GLU A 76 -1.96 7.51 12.86
N ALA A 77 -0.80 7.82 13.43
CA ALA A 77 -0.08 9.05 13.17
C ALA A 77 0.41 9.16 11.72
N PHE A 78 0.51 8.05 10.99
CA PHE A 78 0.89 8.02 9.58
C PHE A 78 -0.33 8.10 8.65
N VAL A 79 -1.37 7.31 8.91
CA VAL A 79 -2.52 7.16 8.01
C VAL A 79 -3.31 8.46 7.89
N ALA A 80 -3.53 9.18 8.99
CA ALA A 80 -4.31 10.42 8.96
C ALA A 80 -3.70 11.49 8.03
N PRO A 81 -2.43 11.90 8.18
CA PRO A 81 -1.82 12.85 7.25
C PRO A 81 -1.63 12.29 5.84
N ALA A 82 -1.28 11.01 5.68
CA ALA A 82 -1.14 10.40 4.36
C ALA A 82 -2.46 10.39 3.58
N ARG A 83 -3.58 10.09 4.25
CA ARG A 83 -4.92 10.21 3.67
C ARG A 83 -5.22 11.64 3.28
N GLY A 84 -4.89 12.62 4.12
CA GLY A 84 -5.03 14.05 3.80
C GLY A 84 -4.30 14.44 2.52
N VAL A 85 -3.05 14.00 2.35
CA VAL A 85 -2.28 14.21 1.11
C VAL A 85 -2.96 13.54 -0.09
N GLY A 86 -3.40 12.29 0.05
CA GLY A 86 -4.10 11.57 -1.03
C GLY A 86 -5.38 12.28 -1.46
N MET A 87 -6.18 12.78 -0.52
CA MET A 87 -7.40 13.56 -0.82
C MET A 87 -7.08 14.87 -1.53
N GLU A 88 -6.06 15.59 -1.09
CA GLU A 88 -5.66 16.85 -1.74
C GLU A 88 -5.14 16.62 -3.16
N LEU A 89 -4.39 15.54 -3.39
CA LEU A 89 -3.96 15.17 -4.74
C LEU A 89 -5.15 14.84 -5.65
N LEU A 90 -6.15 14.10 -5.15
CA LEU A 90 -7.37 13.83 -5.91
C LEU A 90 -8.12 15.13 -6.25
N ARG A 91 -8.20 16.07 -5.31
CA ARG A 91 -8.82 17.39 -5.51
C ARG A 91 -8.10 18.19 -6.60
N LEU A 92 -6.77 18.23 -6.58
CA LEU A 92 -5.95 18.91 -7.58
C LEU A 92 -6.06 18.22 -8.96
N LEU A 93 -6.15 16.89 -9.00
CA LEU A 93 -6.40 16.14 -10.23
C LEU A 93 -7.77 16.48 -10.82
N CYS A 94 -8.81 16.62 -9.99
CA CYS A 94 -10.11 17.10 -10.44
C CYS A 94 -10.01 18.46 -11.12
N GLU A 95 -9.33 19.43 -10.49
CA GLU A 95 -9.12 20.76 -11.06
C GLU A 95 -8.38 20.69 -12.40
N GLY A 96 -7.29 19.92 -12.48
CA GLY A 96 -6.52 19.74 -13.71
C GLY A 96 -7.30 19.07 -14.84
N MET A 97 -8.31 18.27 -14.52
CA MET A 97 -9.23 17.63 -15.47
C MET A 97 -10.50 18.44 -15.75
N GLY A 98 -10.67 19.62 -15.13
CA GLY A 98 -11.90 20.43 -15.26
C GLY A 98 -13.13 19.81 -14.58
N LEU A 99 -12.93 18.89 -13.64
CA LEU A 99 -13.98 18.29 -12.82
C LEU A 99 -14.25 19.15 -11.59
N ARG A 100 -15.39 18.89 -10.92
CA ARG A 100 -15.63 19.50 -9.62
C ARG A 100 -14.60 18.98 -8.59
N PRO A 101 -14.10 19.83 -7.67
CA PRO A 101 -13.10 19.42 -6.68
C PRO A 101 -13.50 18.20 -5.83
N ASP A 102 -14.80 18.00 -5.62
CA ASP A 102 -15.40 16.93 -4.81
C ASP A 102 -15.73 15.66 -5.61
N TYR A 103 -15.29 15.54 -6.86
CA TYR A 103 -15.74 14.45 -7.75
C TYR A 103 -15.41 13.05 -7.21
N PHE A 104 -14.25 12.88 -6.56
CA PHE A 104 -13.84 11.60 -5.97
C PHE A 104 -14.31 11.42 -4.52
N ASP A 105 -15.06 12.35 -3.95
CA ASP A 105 -15.54 12.27 -2.56
C ASP A 105 -16.66 11.21 -2.41
N GLY A 106 -17.03 10.91 -1.18
CA GLY A 106 -18.10 9.94 -0.88
C GLY A 106 -17.64 8.49 -1.09
N ALA A 107 -18.43 7.68 -1.80
CA ALA A 107 -18.19 6.23 -1.89
C ALA A 107 -16.86 5.86 -2.56
N LEU A 108 -16.28 6.75 -3.38
CA LEU A 108 -15.04 6.50 -4.11
C LEU A 108 -13.79 6.58 -3.21
N SER A 109 -13.79 7.48 -2.22
CA SER A 109 -12.65 7.75 -1.31
C SER A 109 -12.98 7.65 0.18
N GLY A 110 -14.24 7.33 0.51
CA GLY A 110 -14.76 7.22 1.87
C GLY A 110 -14.59 5.83 2.50
N GLY A 111 -14.03 4.87 1.76
CA GLY A 111 -13.66 3.56 2.30
C GLY A 111 -12.40 3.59 3.17
N ASP A 112 -12.09 2.43 3.75
CA ASP A 112 -10.89 2.23 4.56
C ASP A 112 -9.61 2.55 3.78
N VAL A 113 -8.65 3.17 4.45
CA VAL A 113 -7.27 3.21 3.96
C VAL A 113 -6.66 1.85 4.22
N VAL A 114 -6.16 1.20 3.16
CA VAL A 114 -5.43 -0.06 3.28
C VAL A 114 -3.94 0.24 3.32
N VAL A 115 -3.28 -0.11 4.42
CA VAL A 115 -1.82 -0.03 4.55
C VAL A 115 -1.23 -1.40 4.29
N ASN A 116 -0.39 -1.52 3.26
CA ASN A 116 0.42 -2.70 3.00
C ASN A 116 1.87 -2.38 3.37
N VAL A 117 2.37 -3.00 4.44
CA VAL A 117 3.77 -2.93 4.82
C VAL A 117 4.51 -4.09 4.19
N ASN A 118 5.22 -3.82 3.10
CA ASN A 118 5.96 -4.83 2.35
C ASN A 118 7.38 -5.00 2.91
N HIS A 119 7.74 -6.22 3.25
CA HIS A 119 9.09 -6.61 3.67
C HIS A 119 9.69 -7.56 2.64
N TYR A 120 10.82 -7.15 2.07
CA TYR A 120 11.56 -7.93 1.07
C TYR A 120 12.86 -8.42 1.73
N PRO A 121 12.90 -9.65 2.25
CA PRO A 121 14.12 -10.19 2.83
C PRO A 121 15.22 -10.36 1.76
N PRO A 122 16.50 -10.35 2.13
CA PRO A 122 17.59 -10.66 1.20
C PRO A 122 17.33 -11.97 0.46
N CYS A 123 17.49 -11.95 -0.87
CA CYS A 123 17.28 -13.12 -1.71
C CYS A 123 18.64 -13.71 -2.11
N PRO A 124 18.87 -15.03 -1.96
CA PRO A 124 20.11 -15.67 -2.38
C PRO A 124 20.29 -15.71 -3.90
N ASP A 125 19.20 -15.61 -4.67
CA ASP A 125 19.19 -15.70 -6.14
C ASP A 125 18.24 -14.62 -6.73
N PRO A 126 18.62 -13.33 -6.65
CA PRO A 126 17.73 -12.22 -6.98
C PRO A 126 17.42 -12.10 -8.49
N GLU A 127 18.22 -12.72 -9.36
CA GLU A 127 17.95 -12.75 -10.81
C GLU A 127 16.79 -13.68 -11.16
N ARG A 128 16.44 -14.61 -10.25
CA ARG A 128 15.39 -15.62 -10.45
C ARG A 128 14.18 -15.43 -9.53
N ALA A 129 14.14 -14.32 -8.80
CA ALA A 129 13.06 -14.02 -7.87
C ALA A 129 12.53 -12.61 -8.08
N LEU A 130 11.21 -12.45 -7.95
CA LEU A 130 10.55 -11.15 -7.89
C LEU A 130 9.96 -10.97 -6.50
N GLY A 131 10.08 -9.76 -5.94
CA GLY A 131 9.39 -9.41 -4.69
C GLY A 131 7.87 -9.32 -4.86
N LEU A 132 7.40 -8.89 -6.03
CA LEU A 132 5.99 -8.77 -6.36
C LEU A 132 5.80 -8.97 -7.88
N PRO A 133 4.69 -9.56 -8.35
CA PRO A 133 4.44 -9.66 -9.79
C PRO A 133 4.28 -8.28 -10.42
N PRO A 134 4.49 -8.14 -11.74
CA PRO A 134 3.92 -7.06 -12.52
C PRO A 134 2.41 -6.95 -12.26
N HIS A 135 1.94 -5.77 -11.86
CA HIS A 135 0.53 -5.52 -11.58
C HIS A 135 0.22 -4.02 -11.72
N CYS A 136 -1.07 -3.71 -11.76
CA CYS A 136 -1.59 -2.37 -11.54
C CYS A 136 -2.37 -2.34 -10.23
N ASP A 137 -2.34 -1.20 -9.55
CA ASP A 137 -3.15 -1.00 -8.36
C ASP A 137 -4.63 -0.85 -8.71
N ARG A 138 -5.50 -1.38 -7.87
CA ARG A 138 -6.97 -1.38 -8.10
C ARG A 138 -7.68 -0.17 -7.49
N ASN A 139 -7.02 0.60 -6.63
CA ASN A 139 -7.58 1.74 -5.92
C ASN A 139 -7.61 3.01 -6.80
N LEU A 140 -7.97 4.16 -6.21
CA LEU A 140 -7.85 5.46 -6.87
C LEU A 140 -6.39 5.93 -6.93
N ILE A 141 -5.72 5.95 -5.77
CA ILE A 141 -4.39 6.51 -5.62
C ILE A 141 -3.63 5.75 -4.54
N THR A 142 -2.35 5.47 -4.81
CA THR A 142 -1.42 4.88 -3.86
C THR A 142 -0.34 5.90 -3.52
N LEU A 143 -0.06 6.04 -2.23
CA LEU A 143 1.10 6.78 -1.72
C LEU A 143 2.07 5.76 -1.14
N LEU A 144 3.21 5.58 -1.80
CA LEU A 144 4.24 4.63 -1.42
C LEU A 144 5.39 5.35 -0.72
N LEU A 145 5.59 5.03 0.56
CA LEU A 145 6.80 5.39 1.31
C LEU A 145 7.84 4.28 1.09
N GLN A 146 8.94 4.61 0.41
CA GLN A 146 10.00 3.65 0.11
C GLN A 146 11.13 3.72 1.15
N GLY A 147 11.68 2.57 1.52
CA GLY A 147 12.95 2.51 2.22
C GLY A 147 14.12 2.90 1.31
N GLY A 148 15.33 2.95 1.88
CA GLY A 148 16.54 3.36 1.15
C GLY A 148 17.08 2.35 0.12
N VAL A 149 16.53 1.13 0.05
CA VAL A 149 16.97 0.09 -0.89
C VAL A 149 16.14 0.18 -2.18
N PRO A 150 16.75 0.44 -3.35
CA PRO A 150 15.98 0.58 -4.59
C PRO A 150 15.51 -0.78 -5.11
N GLY A 151 14.20 -0.96 -5.27
CA GLY A 151 13.59 -2.17 -5.84
C GLY A 151 12.34 -1.97 -6.69
N LEU A 152 11.70 -0.79 -6.63
CA LEU A 152 10.54 -0.49 -7.45
C LEU A 152 10.95 -0.29 -8.91
N GLN A 153 10.17 -0.91 -9.80
CA GLN A 153 10.22 -0.65 -11.23
C GLN A 153 8.81 -0.34 -11.73
N VAL A 154 8.72 0.53 -12.74
CA VAL A 154 7.48 0.86 -13.43
C VAL A 154 7.60 0.49 -14.90
N SER A 155 6.55 -0.09 -15.49
CA SER A 155 6.52 -0.38 -16.92
C SER A 155 6.01 0.85 -17.67
N TYR A 156 6.78 1.32 -18.64
CA TYR A 156 6.40 2.43 -19.52
C TYR A 156 6.76 2.08 -20.96
N ARG A 157 5.75 2.02 -21.83
CA ARG A 157 5.91 1.68 -23.26
C ARG A 157 6.64 0.37 -23.52
N GLY A 158 6.48 -0.60 -22.63
CA GLY A 158 7.11 -1.93 -22.73
C GLY A 158 8.45 -2.05 -22.01
N ASP A 159 9.04 -0.93 -21.58
CA ASP A 159 10.31 -0.91 -20.86
C ASP A 159 10.10 -0.80 -19.36
N TRP A 160 10.94 -1.50 -18.58
CA TRP A 160 10.96 -1.40 -17.12
C TRP A 160 11.94 -0.32 -16.67
N ILE A 161 11.41 0.72 -16.01
CA ILE A 161 12.17 1.85 -15.51
C ILE A 161 12.34 1.70 -14.00
N ARG A 162 13.58 1.74 -13.52
CA ARG A 162 13.88 1.72 -12.08
C ARG A 162 13.54 3.06 -11.44
N VAL A 163 12.78 3.03 -10.35
CA VAL A 163 12.48 4.21 -9.53
C VAL A 163 13.50 4.28 -8.39
N GLN A 164 14.26 5.37 -8.34
CA GLN A 164 15.23 5.59 -7.26
C GLN A 164 14.51 6.15 -6.03
N PRO A 165 14.75 5.60 -4.82
CA PRO A 165 14.25 6.17 -3.58
C PRO A 165 14.73 7.61 -3.41
N VAL A 166 13.80 8.52 -3.13
CA VAL A 166 14.10 9.92 -2.81
C VAL A 166 13.79 10.16 -1.33
N PRO A 167 14.78 10.51 -0.50
CA PRO A 167 14.56 10.73 0.93
C PRO A 167 13.48 11.80 1.18
N GLY A 168 12.52 11.47 2.05
CA GLY A 168 11.44 12.39 2.43
C GLY A 168 10.33 12.56 1.38
N ALA A 169 10.32 11.75 0.32
CA ALA A 169 9.29 11.80 -0.71
C ALA A 169 8.41 10.53 -0.71
N PHE A 170 7.17 10.70 -1.16
CA PHE A 170 6.31 9.59 -1.58
C PHE A 170 6.44 9.36 -3.08
N VAL A 171 6.41 8.10 -3.50
CA VAL A 171 6.03 7.76 -4.87
C VAL A 171 4.52 7.71 -4.92
N VAL A 172 3.92 8.42 -5.87
CA VAL A 172 2.47 8.42 -6.09
C VAL A 172 2.18 7.71 -7.39
N ASN A 173 1.25 6.76 -7.37
CA ASN A 173 0.72 6.13 -8.57
C ASN A 173 -0.81 6.12 -8.56
N PHE A 174 -1.38 6.21 -9.76
CA PHE A 174 -2.82 6.19 -9.96
C PHE A 174 -3.26 4.77 -10.25
N GLY A 175 -4.30 4.32 -9.54
CA GLY A 175 -4.83 2.99 -9.73
C GLY A 175 -5.96 2.97 -10.75
N HIS A 176 -6.40 1.76 -11.08
CA HIS A 176 -7.35 1.50 -12.16
C HIS A 176 -8.73 2.16 -11.93
N GLN A 177 -9.16 2.34 -10.68
CA GLN A 177 -10.39 3.07 -10.41
C GLN A 177 -10.29 4.52 -10.90
N LEU A 178 -9.16 5.19 -10.68
CA LEU A 178 -8.98 6.56 -11.16
C LEU A 178 -8.98 6.61 -12.69
N GLU A 179 -8.26 5.68 -13.33
CA GLU A 179 -8.20 5.56 -14.79
C GLU A 179 -9.60 5.43 -15.41
N VAL A 180 -10.44 4.53 -14.88
CA VAL A 180 -11.81 4.34 -15.38
C VAL A 180 -12.67 5.58 -15.17
N GLN A 181 -12.57 6.22 -14.00
CA GLN A 181 -13.34 7.42 -13.68
C GLN A 181 -12.93 8.62 -14.55
N ALA A 182 -11.65 8.75 -14.87
CA ALA A 182 -11.14 9.79 -15.76
C ALA A 182 -11.47 9.49 -17.23
N ALA A 183 -11.23 8.28 -17.72
CA ALA A 183 -11.44 7.92 -19.12
C ALA A 183 -12.91 7.94 -19.57
N THR A 184 -13.85 7.68 -18.65
CA THR A 184 -15.29 7.73 -18.97
C THR A 184 -15.82 9.15 -19.17
N ARG A 185 -15.09 10.19 -18.76
CA ARG A 185 -15.61 11.58 -18.75
C ARG A 185 -14.65 12.65 -19.23
N CYS A 186 -13.35 12.37 -19.33
CA CYS A 186 -12.38 13.20 -20.01
C CYS A 186 -12.26 12.70 -21.46
N GLN A 187 -12.88 13.40 -22.40
CA GLN A 187 -12.55 13.25 -23.82
C GLN A 187 -11.17 13.88 -24.04
N TRP A 188 -10.16 13.06 -24.34
CA TRP A 188 -8.84 13.51 -24.77
C TRP A 188 -8.88 13.99 -26.22
#